data_AF-A0A6C0IVA3-F1
#
_entry.id   AF-A0A6C0IVA3-F1
#
_cell.length_a   1.000
_cell.length_b   1.000
_cell.length_c   1.000
_cell.angle_alpha   90.00
_cell.angle_beta   90.00
_cell.angle_gamma   90.00
#
_symmetry.space_group_name_H-M   'P 1'
#
loop_
_entity.id
_entity.type
_entity.pdbx_description
1 polymer ?
#
loop_
_entity_poly.entity_id
_entity_poly.type
_entity_poly.pdbx_seq_one_letter_code
_entity_poly.pdbx_strand_id
1 'polypeptide(L)'
;MQEKFTDKLIVDNTKIIGKINNKSLLDYDILIPNEQRITCQQKIEEIMEYQESYFKKHNKFNFLGLINIHYNLQNKLFYLVDGQHRFNAIKNLTNKGYEKIEVLIELIIVETIEDLKINFNLINKNTELPNFPDNIDRNIPQIVAQDFFNKYNNIWSLTRKVRRPHINKNNFQESLGVLTQKLNIETPIKLKKILEDFNDRLKQWPFHSFPASKSFKDQSKIELKCQEVGLYLGMFPFKDDDFGYGWVKQIIYEHTGKQEKTNAIKFRNKIPKKVRIDSWNRYIGKEIGAIRCICCRTTEIAQLNFHAGHILAKSKGGSNTVDNIIPICSLCNSSMNDRHMDEFVKEHYPQNYGNFINRQYVINIENNTFG
;
A
#
# COMPACT_ATOMS: atom_id res chain seq x y z
N MET A 1 -21.63 6.60 25.85
CA MET A 1 -22.21 6.07 24.60
C MET A 1 -23.10 4.85 24.84
N GLN A 2 -22.63 3.81 25.55
CA GLN A 2 -23.39 2.56 25.78
C GLN A 2 -24.82 2.77 26.33
N GLU A 3 -25.03 3.75 27.21
CA GLU A 3 -26.34 4.07 27.79
C GLU A 3 -27.35 4.63 26.78
N LYS A 4 -26.87 5.16 25.65
CA LYS A 4 -27.70 5.69 24.57
C LYS A 4 -28.05 4.64 23.52
N PHE A 5 -27.59 3.39 23.70
CA PHE A 5 -27.95 2.30 22.80
C PHE A 5 -29.40 1.86 23.05
N THR A 6 -30.21 1.85 22.01
CA THR A 6 -31.60 1.38 22.06
C THR A 6 -31.65 -0.14 22.18
N ASP A 7 -30.74 -0.82 21.49
CA ASP A 7 -30.49 -2.25 21.57
C ASP A 7 -28.98 -2.47 21.71
N LYS A 8 -28.55 -3.40 22.56
CA LYS A 8 -27.13 -3.73 22.71
C LYS A 8 -26.89 -5.22 22.94
N LEU A 9 -25.81 -5.70 22.36
CA LEU A 9 -25.22 -7.01 22.59
C LEU A 9 -23.84 -6.80 23.22
N ILE A 10 -23.66 -7.28 24.45
CA ILE A 10 -22.34 -7.35 25.08
C ILE A 10 -21.69 -8.62 24.55
N VAL A 11 -20.60 -8.47 23.80
CA VAL A 11 -19.87 -9.60 23.22
C VAL A 11 -18.88 -10.15 24.24
N ASP A 12 -18.13 -9.26 24.88
CA ASP A 12 -17.20 -9.56 25.96
C ASP A 12 -16.95 -8.30 26.82
N ASN A 13 -16.02 -8.40 27.77
CA ASN A 13 -15.69 -7.32 28.70
C ASN A 13 -15.12 -6.05 28.03
N THR A 14 -14.69 -6.17 26.77
CA THR A 14 -14.06 -5.10 25.99
C THR A 14 -14.90 -4.68 24.79
N LYS A 15 -15.95 -5.42 24.42
CA LYS A 15 -16.69 -5.20 23.17
C LYS A 15 -18.19 -5.22 23.34
N ILE A 16 -18.83 -4.18 22.79
CA ILE A 16 -20.27 -4.00 22.79
C ILE A 16 -20.72 -3.62 21.39
N ILE A 17 -21.72 -4.32 20.85
CA ILE A 17 -22.39 -3.92 19.61
C ILE A 17 -23.72 -3.30 19.99
N GLY A 18 -24.05 -2.12 19.48
CA GLY A 18 -25.31 -1.48 19.81
C GLY A 18 -25.84 -0.57 18.73
N LYS A 19 -27.16 -0.35 18.78
CA LYS A 19 -27.88 0.55 17.89
C LYS A 19 -28.04 1.91 18.56
N ILE A 20 -27.71 2.98 17.86
CA ILE A 20 -27.84 4.37 18.33
C ILE A 20 -28.49 5.24 17.26
N ASN A 21 -29.27 6.24 17.68
CA ASN A 21 -29.80 7.26 16.77
C ASN A 21 -28.69 8.24 16.35
N ASN A 22 -28.73 8.74 15.11
CA ASN A 22 -27.75 9.69 14.59
C ASN A 22 -27.58 10.97 15.43
N LYS A 23 -28.64 11.57 15.96
CA LYS A 23 -28.50 12.75 16.83
C LYS A 23 -27.70 12.41 18.07
N SER A 24 -28.08 11.34 18.77
CA SER A 24 -27.35 10.87 19.96
C SER A 24 -25.93 10.42 19.67
N LEU A 25 -25.64 9.92 18.47
CA LEU A 25 -24.29 9.60 18.04
C LEU A 25 -23.43 10.86 17.87
N LEU A 26 -23.99 11.90 17.27
CA LEU A 26 -23.29 13.15 16.98
C LEU A 26 -23.15 14.08 18.20
N ASP A 27 -23.85 13.78 19.30
CA ASP A 27 -23.64 14.43 20.60
C ASP A 27 -22.28 14.06 21.24
N TYR A 28 -21.63 12.99 20.78
CA TYR A 28 -20.32 12.58 21.27
C TYR A 28 -19.19 13.21 20.45
N ASP A 29 -18.18 13.73 21.14
CA ASP A 29 -16.92 14.13 20.51
C ASP A 29 -16.12 12.88 20.13
N ILE A 30 -16.23 12.48 18.86
CA ILE A 30 -15.57 11.31 18.30
C ILE A 30 -14.41 11.80 17.46
N LEU A 31 -13.20 11.56 17.96
CA LEU A 31 -11.97 11.90 17.27
C LEU A 31 -11.74 10.96 16.09
N ILE A 32 -11.29 11.52 14.98
CA ILE A 32 -10.83 10.76 13.82
C ILE A 32 -9.29 10.72 13.93
N PRO A 33 -8.67 9.57 14.19
CA PRO A 33 -7.21 9.44 14.25
C PRO A 33 -6.53 10.02 13.00
N ASN A 34 -5.38 10.66 13.16
CA ASN A 34 -4.60 11.22 12.04
C ASN A 34 -4.12 10.14 11.05
N GLU A 35 -4.07 8.89 11.52
CA GLU A 35 -3.74 7.68 10.77
C GLU A 35 -4.84 7.25 9.79
N GLN A 36 -6.06 7.82 9.87
CA GLN A 36 -7.19 7.44 9.03
C GLN A 36 -7.03 7.90 7.58
N ARG A 37 -7.73 7.22 6.66
CA ARG A 37 -7.69 7.54 5.23
C ARG A 37 -8.25 8.94 5.03
N ILE A 38 -7.75 9.66 4.03
CA ILE A 38 -8.45 10.86 3.55
C ILE A 38 -9.89 10.48 3.17
N THR A 39 -10.86 11.21 3.71
CA THR A 39 -12.26 11.01 3.33
C THR A 39 -12.49 11.48 1.90
N CYS A 40 -12.63 10.53 0.98
CA CYS A 40 -13.05 10.79 -0.38
C CYS A 40 -14.50 11.34 -0.40
N GLN A 41 -14.66 12.63 -0.70
CA GLN A 41 -15.95 13.31 -0.77
C GLN A 41 -16.93 12.62 -1.73
N GLN A 42 -16.46 12.23 -2.92
CA GLN A 42 -17.26 11.49 -3.90
C GLN A 42 -17.90 10.22 -3.31
N LYS A 43 -17.15 9.49 -2.47
CA LYS A 43 -17.66 8.26 -1.85
C LYS A 43 -18.70 8.54 -0.76
N ILE A 44 -18.59 9.69 -0.08
CA ILE A 44 -19.61 10.15 0.86
C ILE A 44 -20.89 10.48 0.09
N GLU A 45 -20.77 11.19 -1.03
CA GLU A 45 -21.88 11.56 -1.90
C GLU A 45 -22.60 10.33 -2.48
N GLU A 46 -21.86 9.35 -3.01
CA GLU A 46 -22.42 8.07 -3.47
C GLU A 46 -23.21 7.34 -2.37
N ILE A 47 -22.69 7.33 -1.13
CA ILE A 47 -23.41 6.77 0.02
C ILE A 47 -24.69 7.56 0.27
N MET A 48 -24.60 8.89 0.33
CA MET A 48 -25.77 9.75 0.59
C MET A 48 -26.86 9.58 -0.48
N GLU A 49 -26.51 9.58 -1.77
CA GLU A 49 -27.45 9.39 -2.88
C GLU A 49 -28.19 8.05 -2.78
N TYR A 50 -27.45 6.98 -2.47
CA TYR A 50 -28.05 5.67 -2.24
C TYR A 50 -29.00 5.70 -1.04
N GLN A 51 -28.57 6.29 0.09
CA GLN A 51 -29.36 6.36 1.32
C GLN A 51 -30.63 7.17 1.15
N GLU A 52 -30.58 8.33 0.49
CA GLU A 52 -31.74 9.17 0.20
C GLU A 52 -32.71 8.46 -0.76
N SER A 53 -32.19 7.81 -1.80
CA SER A 53 -33.01 7.04 -2.74
C SER A 53 -33.72 5.86 -2.05
N TYR A 54 -33.00 5.17 -1.16
CA TYR A 54 -33.57 4.07 -0.37
C TYR A 54 -34.62 4.59 0.62
N PHE A 55 -34.34 5.71 1.30
CA PHE A 55 -35.29 6.34 2.22
C PHE A 55 -36.59 6.77 1.53
N LYS A 56 -36.51 7.37 0.34
CA LYS A 56 -37.70 7.74 -0.45
C LYS A 56 -38.60 6.54 -0.78
N LYS A 57 -38.00 5.36 -0.99
CA LYS A 57 -38.74 4.15 -1.37
C LYS A 57 -39.24 3.34 -0.17
N HIS A 58 -38.52 3.36 0.95
CA HIS A 58 -38.75 2.43 2.06
C HIS A 58 -38.97 3.12 3.43
N ASN A 59 -38.90 4.44 3.48
CA ASN A 59 -39.01 5.26 4.70
C ASN A 59 -38.04 4.84 5.82
N LYS A 60 -36.87 4.32 5.44
CA LYS A 60 -35.79 3.90 6.35
C LYS A 60 -34.44 4.04 5.68
N PHE A 61 -33.38 4.16 6.48
CA PHE A 61 -32.00 4.14 6.00
C PHE A 61 -31.45 2.71 5.99
N ASN A 62 -30.54 2.41 5.08
CA ASN A 62 -29.92 1.10 4.93
C ASN A 62 -28.39 1.21 4.94
N PHE A 63 -27.84 1.64 6.07
CA PHE A 63 -26.39 1.61 6.28
C PHE A 63 -25.93 0.17 6.52
N LEU A 64 -25.08 -0.33 5.62
CA LEU A 64 -24.52 -1.67 5.74
C LEU A 64 -23.28 -1.66 6.66
N GLY A 65 -23.13 -2.71 7.47
CA GLY A 65 -21.99 -2.92 8.37
C GLY A 65 -22.03 -2.09 9.65
N LEU A 66 -21.00 -2.28 10.48
CA LEU A 66 -20.83 -1.58 11.77
C LEU A 66 -19.89 -0.38 11.59
N ILE A 67 -20.14 0.70 12.33
CA ILE A 67 -19.14 1.74 12.56
C ILE A 67 -18.34 1.34 13.79
N ASN A 68 -17.02 1.27 13.66
CA ASN A 68 -16.17 0.82 14.75
C ASN A 68 -15.63 2.05 15.50
N ILE A 69 -15.97 2.15 16.78
CA ILE A 69 -15.58 3.24 17.66
C ILE A 69 -14.86 2.65 18.87
N HIS A 70 -13.70 3.20 19.20
CA HIS A 70 -12.93 2.81 20.36
C HIS A 70 -13.08 3.86 21.46
N TYR A 71 -13.31 3.41 22.69
CA TYR A 71 -13.27 4.25 23.88
C TYR A 71 -11.99 3.97 24.66
N ASN A 72 -11.16 4.99 24.84
CA ASN A 72 -9.92 4.87 25.60
C ASN A 72 -10.16 5.21 27.07
N LEU A 73 -9.82 4.28 27.97
CA LEU A 73 -10.06 4.41 29.40
C LEU A 73 -9.16 5.44 30.09
N GLN A 74 -7.95 5.68 29.59
CA GLN A 74 -7.00 6.63 30.18
C GLN A 74 -7.39 8.08 29.90
N ASN A 75 -7.63 8.43 28.64
CA ASN A 75 -7.93 9.81 28.25
C ASN A 75 -9.43 10.11 28.16
N LYS A 76 -10.29 9.10 28.29
CA LYS A 76 -11.75 9.22 28.26
C LYS A 76 -12.31 9.74 26.93
N LEU A 77 -11.59 9.53 25.82
CA LEU A 77 -11.98 9.98 24.48
C LEU A 77 -12.51 8.82 23.61
N PHE A 78 -13.37 9.16 22.66
CA PHE A 78 -13.85 8.25 21.62
C PHE A 78 -13.05 8.45 20.33
N TYR A 79 -12.72 7.35 19.67
CA TYR A 79 -11.98 7.33 18.42
C TYR A 79 -12.76 6.55 17.37
N LEU A 80 -13.05 7.17 16.24
CA LEU A 80 -13.52 6.45 15.07
C LEU A 80 -12.37 5.61 14.53
N VAL A 81 -12.52 4.30 14.39
CA VAL A 81 -11.44 3.40 13.93
C VAL A 81 -11.74 2.79 12.57
N ASP A 82 -13.02 2.58 12.25
CA ASP A 82 -13.48 2.23 10.90
C ASP A 82 -14.87 2.81 10.61
N GLY A 83 -15.17 3.01 9.32
CA GLY A 83 -16.46 3.52 8.86
C GLY A 83 -16.52 5.03 8.63
N GLN A 84 -15.38 5.71 8.49
CA GLN A 84 -15.28 7.16 8.26
C GLN A 84 -16.22 7.73 7.19
N HIS A 85 -16.34 7.10 6.01
CA HIS A 85 -17.23 7.59 4.94
C HIS A 85 -18.70 7.48 5.34
N ARG A 86 -19.07 6.41 6.06
CA ARG A 86 -20.44 6.21 6.58
C ARG A 86 -20.75 7.22 7.67
N PHE A 87 -19.82 7.41 8.61
CA PHE A 87 -19.97 8.39 9.69
C PHE A 87 -20.18 9.81 9.13
N ASN A 88 -19.37 10.22 8.15
CA ASN A 88 -19.52 11.53 7.51
C ASN A 88 -20.79 11.64 6.66
N ALA A 89 -21.23 10.57 5.99
CA ALA A 89 -22.52 10.55 5.30
C ALA A 89 -23.69 10.72 6.30
N ILE A 90 -23.65 10.04 7.45
CA ILE A 90 -24.65 10.19 8.53
C ILE A 90 -24.66 11.62 9.05
N LYS A 91 -23.48 12.23 9.29
CA LYS A 91 -23.36 13.63 9.69
C LYS A 91 -24.01 14.56 8.68
N ASN A 92 -23.71 14.39 7.39
CA ASN A 92 -24.26 15.22 6.32
C ASN A 92 -25.77 15.04 6.17
N LEU A 93 -26.30 13.82 6.27
CA LEU A 93 -27.74 13.57 6.25
C LEU A 93 -28.44 14.18 7.47
N THR A 94 -27.81 14.10 8.65
CA THR A 94 -28.35 14.75 9.85
C THR A 94 -28.45 16.26 9.67
N ASN A 95 -27.42 16.88 9.09
CA ASN A 95 -27.41 18.31 8.77
C ASN A 95 -28.45 18.70 7.71
N LYS A 96 -28.86 17.77 6.82
CA LYS A 96 -29.98 17.95 5.89
C LYS A 96 -31.37 17.83 6.56
N GLY A 97 -31.43 17.51 7.86
CA GLY A 97 -32.68 17.41 8.62
C GLY A 97 -33.19 15.99 8.85
N TYR A 98 -32.44 14.95 8.47
CA TYR A 98 -32.84 13.57 8.78
C TYR A 98 -32.56 13.23 10.24
N GLU A 99 -33.60 12.95 11.02
CA GLU A 99 -33.48 12.78 12.48
C GLU A 99 -33.59 11.33 12.98
N LYS A 100 -34.04 10.41 12.12
CA LYS A 100 -34.34 9.01 12.49
C LYS A 100 -33.47 8.03 11.72
N ILE A 101 -32.15 8.19 11.83
CA ILE A 101 -31.18 7.25 11.26
C ILE A 101 -30.70 6.34 12.38
N GLU A 102 -31.00 5.05 12.26
CA GLU A 102 -30.47 4.03 13.15
C GLU A 102 -29.07 3.61 12.68
N VAL A 103 -28.08 3.72 13.57
CA VAL A 103 -26.68 3.44 13.29
C VAL A 103 -26.22 2.28 14.17
N LEU A 104 -25.60 1.27 13.58
CA LEU A 104 -24.99 0.17 14.32
C LEU A 104 -23.52 0.50 14.62
N ILE A 105 -23.18 0.49 15.90
CA ILE A 105 -21.85 0.77 16.43
C ILE A 105 -21.25 -0.51 17.01
N GLU A 106 -20.01 -0.81 16.64
CA GLU A 106 -19.13 -1.70 17.41
C GLU A 106 -18.26 -0.83 18.32
N LEU A 107 -18.59 -0.80 19.61
CA LEU A 107 -17.86 -0.07 20.63
C LEU A 107 -16.82 -0.98 21.28
N ILE A 108 -15.54 -0.63 21.13
CA ILE A 108 -14.42 -1.36 21.73
C ILE A 108 -13.80 -0.51 22.84
N ILE A 109 -13.62 -1.09 24.02
CA ILE A 109 -13.01 -0.44 25.18
C ILE A 109 -11.53 -0.84 25.20
N VAL A 110 -10.65 0.16 25.17
CA VAL A 110 -9.19 -0.03 25.20
C VAL A 110 -8.60 0.71 26.39
N GLU A 111 -7.52 0.17 26.96
CA GLU A 111 -6.82 0.81 28.09
C GLU A 111 -5.89 1.91 27.61
N THR A 112 -5.05 1.63 26.61
CA THR A 112 -3.99 2.54 26.17
C THR A 112 -4.17 3.05 24.75
N ILE A 113 -3.45 4.13 24.41
CA ILE A 113 -3.36 4.63 23.01
C ILE A 113 -2.63 3.63 22.12
N GLU A 114 -1.73 2.80 22.68
CA GLU A 114 -1.00 1.80 21.91
C GLU A 114 -1.94 0.68 21.43
N ASP A 115 -2.86 0.23 22.29
CA ASP A 115 -3.89 -0.74 21.93
C ASP A 115 -4.80 -0.22 20.80
N LEU A 116 -5.13 1.07 20.84
CA LEU A 116 -5.87 1.74 19.77
C LEU A 116 -5.11 1.66 18.43
N LYS A 117 -3.80 1.96 18.44
CA LYS A 117 -2.95 1.88 17.23
C LYS A 117 -2.84 0.45 16.70
N ILE A 118 -2.65 -0.54 17.58
CA ILE A 118 -2.59 -1.95 17.21
C ILE A 118 -3.90 -2.36 16.51
N ASN A 119 -5.04 -2.05 17.12
CA ASN A 119 -6.35 -2.37 16.56
C ASN A 119 -6.61 -1.66 15.23
N PHE A 120 -6.24 -0.38 15.14
CA PHE A 120 -6.31 0.38 13.89
C PHE A 120 -5.50 -0.28 12.77
N ASN A 121 -4.27 -0.71 13.06
CA ASN A 121 -3.41 -1.40 12.10
C ASN A 121 -3.97 -2.76 11.68
N LEU A 122 -4.57 -3.52 12.60
CA LEU A 122 -5.18 -4.81 12.32
C LEU A 122 -6.41 -4.68 11.40
N ILE A 123 -7.30 -3.73 11.68
CA ILE A 123 -8.50 -3.49 10.88
C ILE A 123 -8.13 -3.01 9.48
N ASN A 124 -7.10 -2.17 9.37
CA ASN A 124 -6.63 -1.63 8.10
C ASN A 124 -5.59 -2.49 7.38
N LYS A 125 -5.21 -3.65 7.91
CA LYS A 125 -4.14 -4.52 7.37
C LYS A 125 -4.34 -4.88 5.89
N ASN A 126 -5.59 -4.93 5.43
CA ASN A 126 -5.95 -5.28 4.06
C ASN A 126 -6.24 -4.07 3.17
N THR A 127 -6.09 -2.84 3.65
CA THR A 127 -6.22 -1.63 2.84
C THR A 127 -4.95 -0.79 2.94
N GLU A 128 -4.27 -0.61 1.82
CA GLU A 128 -3.04 0.17 1.77
C GLU A 128 -3.31 1.64 2.14
N LEU A 129 -2.77 2.07 3.29
CA LEU A 129 -2.71 3.47 3.71
C LEU A 129 -1.44 4.13 3.16
N PRO A 130 -1.46 5.43 2.86
CA PRO A 130 -0.24 6.17 2.56
C PRO A 130 0.69 6.18 3.78
N ASN A 131 1.97 5.90 3.55
CA ASN A 131 2.98 5.95 4.61
C ASN A 131 3.61 7.35 4.74
N PHE A 132 3.32 8.05 5.84
CA PHE A 132 3.89 9.38 6.10
C PHE A 132 5.11 9.30 7.02
N PRO A 133 6.09 10.22 6.88
CA PRO A 133 7.14 10.38 7.87
C PRO A 133 6.60 10.65 9.29
N ASP A 134 7.27 10.16 10.33
CA ASP A 134 6.77 10.25 11.71
C ASP A 134 6.74 11.66 12.31
N ASN A 135 7.55 12.59 11.78
CA ASN A 135 7.78 13.92 12.37
C ASN A 135 7.04 15.06 11.64
N ILE A 136 5.93 14.78 10.96
CA ILE A 136 5.12 15.81 10.29
C ILE A 136 3.68 15.84 10.77
N ASP A 137 3.05 17.01 10.71
CA ASP A 137 1.60 17.09 10.77
C ASP A 137 1.02 16.52 9.46
N ARG A 138 0.41 15.34 9.58
CA ARG A 138 -0.19 14.60 8.44
C ARG A 138 -1.38 15.33 7.84
N ASN A 139 -2.01 16.26 8.57
CA ASN A 139 -3.11 17.07 8.04
C ASN A 139 -2.64 17.96 6.88
N ILE A 140 -1.39 18.43 6.92
CA ILE A 140 -0.82 19.29 5.87
C ILE A 140 -0.82 18.58 4.50
N PRO A 141 -0.13 17.44 4.30
CA PRO A 141 -0.14 16.75 3.02
C PRO A 141 -1.53 16.18 2.69
N GLN A 142 -2.36 15.81 3.68
CA GLN A 142 -3.70 15.28 3.43
C GLN A 142 -4.66 16.33 2.85
N ILE A 143 -4.71 17.53 3.44
CA ILE A 143 -5.55 18.65 2.95
C ILE A 143 -5.13 19.01 1.53
N VAL A 144 -3.82 19.16 1.28
CA VAL A 144 -3.32 19.51 -0.06
C VAL A 144 -3.58 18.38 -1.06
N ALA A 145 -3.46 17.11 -0.67
CA ALA A 145 -3.81 16.00 -1.54
C ALA A 145 -5.29 16.04 -1.95
N GLN A 146 -6.19 16.27 -0.99
CA GLN A 146 -7.63 16.33 -1.26
C GLN A 146 -7.99 17.51 -2.18
N ASP A 147 -7.37 18.67 -1.98
CA ASP A 147 -7.51 19.81 -2.88
C ASP A 147 -7.12 19.46 -4.32
N PHE A 148 -5.97 18.80 -4.51
CA PHE A 148 -5.51 18.37 -5.83
C PHE A 148 -6.42 17.29 -6.42
N PHE A 149 -6.94 16.36 -5.60
CA PHE A 149 -7.87 15.34 -6.05
C PHE A 149 -9.16 15.94 -6.61
N ASN A 150 -9.68 16.97 -5.94
CA ASN A 150 -10.88 17.67 -6.37
C ASN A 150 -10.64 18.56 -7.60
N LYS A 151 -9.46 19.20 -7.67
CA LYS A 151 -9.11 20.12 -8.76
C LYS A 151 -8.84 19.41 -10.09
N TYR A 152 -8.21 18.23 -10.05
CA TYR A 152 -7.70 17.55 -11.25
C TYR A 152 -8.40 16.21 -11.49
N ASN A 153 -9.56 16.21 -12.15
CA ASN A 153 -10.30 14.97 -12.41
C ASN A 153 -9.63 14.08 -13.48
N ASN A 154 -9.95 12.77 -13.47
CA ASN A 154 -9.53 11.81 -14.51
C ASN A 154 -8.02 11.60 -14.68
N ILE A 155 -7.21 11.82 -13.63
CA ILE A 155 -5.76 11.54 -13.64
C ILE A 155 -5.31 10.66 -12.46
N TRP A 156 -6.16 10.46 -11.46
CA TRP A 156 -5.83 9.69 -10.26
C TRP A 156 -6.11 8.20 -10.43
N SER A 157 -5.18 7.37 -9.96
CA SER A 157 -5.29 5.91 -9.91
C SER A 157 -5.24 5.40 -8.48
N LEU A 158 -5.93 4.28 -8.23
CA LEU A 158 -5.83 3.52 -6.98
C LEU A 158 -4.75 2.43 -7.05
N THR A 159 -4.29 2.04 -8.24
CA THR A 159 -3.28 0.98 -8.42
C THR A 159 -1.88 1.55 -8.33
N ARG A 160 -0.90 0.79 -7.78
CA ARG A 160 0.50 1.25 -7.70
C ARG A 160 1.20 1.30 -9.07
N LYS A 161 0.84 0.40 -9.99
CA LYS A 161 1.40 0.37 -11.35
C LYS A 161 0.62 1.32 -12.26
N VAL A 162 1.07 2.57 -12.31
CA VAL A 162 0.39 3.63 -13.05
C VAL A 162 1.14 4.01 -14.31
N ARG A 163 0.40 4.17 -15.43
CA ARG A 163 0.95 4.72 -16.67
C ARG A 163 0.84 6.24 -16.65
N ARG A 164 1.93 6.91 -17.02
CA ARG A 164 1.96 8.38 -17.15
C ARG A 164 0.90 8.85 -18.17
N PRO A 165 0.21 9.96 -17.93
CA PRO A 165 0.44 10.94 -16.86
C PRO A 165 -0.34 10.66 -15.56
N HIS A 166 -0.96 9.49 -15.42
CA HIS A 166 -1.75 9.20 -14.23
C HIS A 166 -0.87 9.08 -12.97
N ILE A 167 -1.47 9.37 -11.81
CA ILE A 167 -0.79 9.44 -10.52
C ILE A 167 -1.50 8.53 -9.52
N ASN A 168 -0.77 7.72 -8.75
CA ASN A 168 -1.37 6.93 -7.67
C ASN A 168 -1.70 7.85 -6.47
N LYS A 169 -2.91 7.72 -5.91
CA LYS A 169 -3.35 8.58 -4.80
C LYS A 169 -2.51 8.45 -3.53
N ASN A 170 -2.07 7.24 -3.18
CA ASN A 170 -1.25 7.03 -1.98
C ASN A 170 0.17 7.54 -2.21
N ASN A 171 0.81 7.14 -3.31
CA ASN A 171 2.15 7.61 -3.66
C ASN A 171 2.24 9.14 -3.75
N PHE A 172 1.16 9.79 -4.20
CA PHE A 172 1.07 11.25 -4.21
C PHE A 172 1.08 11.82 -2.79
N GLN A 173 0.23 11.32 -1.90
CA GLN A 173 0.20 11.72 -0.48
C GLN A 173 1.55 11.48 0.21
N GLU A 174 2.18 10.33 -0.01
CA GLU A 174 3.51 10.00 0.53
C GLU A 174 4.56 11.01 0.06
N SER A 175 4.55 11.35 -1.23
CA SER A 175 5.44 12.34 -1.83
C SER A 175 5.24 13.75 -1.24
N LEU A 176 3.99 14.10 -0.93
CA LEU A 176 3.68 15.34 -0.20
C LEU A 176 4.21 15.30 1.23
N GLY A 177 4.08 14.16 1.92
CA GLY A 177 4.64 13.95 3.25
C GLY A 177 6.16 14.16 3.29
N VAL A 178 6.88 13.59 2.32
CA VAL A 178 8.32 13.80 2.20
C VAL A 178 8.66 15.29 2.00
N LEU A 179 7.93 16.00 1.14
CA LEU A 179 8.14 17.44 0.95
C LEU A 179 7.90 18.23 2.24
N THR A 180 6.81 17.96 2.93
CA THR A 180 6.48 18.62 4.20
C THR A 180 7.61 18.45 5.20
N GLN A 181 8.15 17.23 5.33
CA GLN A 181 9.26 16.94 6.22
C GLN A 181 10.54 17.66 5.79
N LYS A 182 10.95 17.49 4.52
CA LYS A 182 12.24 17.97 4.02
C LYS A 182 12.34 19.49 3.96
N LEU A 183 11.21 20.17 3.76
CA LEU A 183 11.13 21.63 3.67
C LEU A 183 10.60 22.29 4.95
N ASN A 184 10.39 21.52 6.02
CA ASN A 184 9.81 21.98 7.28
C ASN A 184 8.57 22.85 7.04
N ILE A 185 7.59 22.30 6.32
CA ILE A 185 6.37 23.03 5.97
C ILE A 185 5.39 22.94 7.12
N GLU A 186 4.98 24.09 7.62
CA GLU A 186 4.11 24.21 8.80
C GLU A 186 2.63 24.44 8.44
N THR A 187 2.31 24.74 7.18
CA THR A 187 0.93 25.05 6.76
C THR A 187 0.53 24.42 5.42
N PRO A 188 -0.75 23.99 5.26
CA PRO A 188 -1.26 23.48 3.98
C PRO A 188 -1.14 24.49 2.84
N ILE A 189 -1.34 25.78 3.13
CA ILE A 189 -1.27 26.87 2.15
C ILE A 189 0.12 26.95 1.51
N LYS A 190 1.18 26.85 2.33
CA LYS A 190 2.57 26.88 1.84
C LYS A 190 2.88 25.68 0.95
N LEU A 191 2.51 24.47 1.38
CA LEU A 191 2.72 23.26 0.58
C LEU A 191 1.96 23.35 -0.76
N LYS A 192 0.68 23.72 -0.73
CA LYS A 192 -0.16 23.89 -1.91
C LYS A 192 0.47 24.85 -2.91
N LYS A 193 0.88 26.04 -2.45
CA LYS A 193 1.52 27.05 -3.30
C LYS A 193 2.78 26.51 -3.97
N ILE A 194 3.63 25.80 -3.24
CA ILE A 194 4.85 25.20 -3.81
C ILE A 194 4.51 24.24 -4.96
N LEU A 195 3.48 23.40 -4.82
CA LEU A 195 3.06 22.47 -5.86
C LEU A 195 2.41 23.16 -7.06
N GLU A 196 1.55 24.15 -6.82
CA GLU A 196 0.89 24.91 -7.89
C GLU A 196 1.92 25.69 -8.70
N ASP A 197 2.82 26.44 -8.05
CA ASP A 197 3.90 27.18 -8.70
C ASP A 197 4.81 26.23 -9.51
N PHE A 198 5.11 25.05 -8.98
CA PHE A 198 5.91 24.06 -9.69
C PHE A 198 5.16 23.49 -10.91
N ASN A 199 3.89 23.14 -10.77
CA ASN A 199 3.07 22.64 -11.88
C ASN A 199 2.91 23.68 -13.00
N ASP A 200 2.76 24.96 -12.65
CA ASP A 200 2.67 26.06 -13.61
C ASP A 200 3.97 26.24 -14.39
N ARG A 201 5.14 26.03 -13.74
CA ARG A 201 6.42 25.97 -14.46
C ARG A 201 6.47 24.78 -15.42
N LEU A 202 6.03 23.60 -14.99
CA LEU A 202 6.00 22.41 -15.84
C LEU A 202 5.09 22.59 -17.05
N LYS A 203 3.98 23.32 -16.93
CA LYS A 203 3.07 23.63 -18.04
C LYS A 203 3.78 24.36 -19.20
N GLN A 204 4.83 25.13 -18.90
CA GLN A 204 5.62 25.86 -19.89
C GLN A 204 6.74 25.01 -20.52
N TRP A 205 6.99 23.81 -20.00
CA TRP A 205 8.04 22.96 -20.54
C TRP A 205 7.61 22.37 -21.88
N PRO A 206 8.52 22.36 -22.88
CA PRO A 206 8.30 21.56 -24.08
C PRO A 206 8.10 20.08 -23.71
N PHE A 207 7.13 19.40 -24.34
CA PHE A 207 6.77 18.04 -23.97
C PHE A 207 7.96 17.06 -24.02
N HIS A 208 8.87 17.25 -24.97
CA HIS A 208 10.06 16.41 -25.12
C HIS A 208 11.06 16.55 -23.95
N SER A 209 10.99 17.63 -23.17
CA SER A 209 11.85 17.88 -22.00
C SER A 209 11.48 17.05 -20.78
N PHE A 210 10.28 16.43 -20.77
CA PHE A 210 9.88 15.57 -19.65
C PHE A 210 10.70 14.27 -19.60
N PRO A 211 10.95 13.73 -18.39
CA PRO A 211 11.77 12.53 -18.23
C PRO A 211 11.26 11.34 -19.05
N ALA A 212 12.14 10.75 -19.86
CA ALA A 212 11.83 9.58 -20.69
C ALA A 212 10.62 9.78 -21.64
N SER A 213 10.35 11.02 -22.08
CA SER A 213 9.33 11.38 -23.08
C SER A 213 9.41 10.52 -24.35
N LYS A 214 10.64 10.27 -24.83
CA LYS A 214 10.94 9.46 -26.02
C LYS A 214 10.51 7.99 -25.90
N SER A 215 10.32 7.48 -24.69
CA SER A 215 9.93 6.08 -24.46
C SER A 215 8.42 5.85 -24.49
N PHE A 216 7.62 6.91 -24.61
CA PHE A 216 6.17 6.79 -24.63
C PHE A 216 5.69 6.23 -25.97
N LYS A 217 4.80 5.23 -25.88
CA LYS A 217 4.17 4.61 -27.04
C LYS A 217 3.32 5.61 -27.84
N ASP A 218 2.68 6.55 -27.15
CA ASP A 218 1.81 7.57 -27.74
C ASP A 218 2.02 8.90 -27.00
N GLN A 219 2.93 9.72 -27.54
CA GLN A 219 3.33 10.99 -26.93
C GLN A 219 2.20 12.02 -27.03
N SER A 220 1.57 12.14 -28.19
CA SER A 220 0.49 13.11 -28.45
C SER A 220 -0.70 12.90 -27.52
N LYS A 221 -1.12 11.64 -27.28
CA LYS A 221 -2.21 11.36 -26.35
C LYS A 221 -1.89 11.73 -24.90
N ILE A 222 -0.65 11.54 -24.47
CA ILE A 222 -0.21 11.91 -23.11
C ILE A 222 -0.16 13.43 -22.99
N GLU A 223 0.37 14.12 -24.00
CA GLU A 223 0.42 15.58 -24.05
C GLU A 223 -0.97 16.21 -24.00
N LEU A 224 -1.88 15.76 -24.85
CA LEU A 224 -3.29 16.20 -24.86
C LEU A 224 -3.94 15.99 -23.48
N LYS A 225 -3.72 14.82 -22.85
CA LYS A 225 -4.27 14.54 -21.53
C LYS A 225 -3.74 15.49 -20.45
N CYS A 226 -2.45 15.83 -20.48
CA CYS A 226 -1.86 16.81 -19.57
C CYS A 226 -2.43 18.22 -19.80
N GLN A 227 -2.66 18.60 -21.06
CA GLN A 227 -3.26 19.89 -21.43
C GLN A 227 -4.72 19.98 -20.97
N GLU A 228 -5.51 18.93 -21.20
CA GLU A 228 -6.91 18.84 -20.76
C GLU A 228 -7.07 18.91 -19.24
N VAL A 229 -6.25 18.13 -18.51
CA VAL A 229 -6.33 18.07 -17.04
C VAL A 229 -5.65 19.27 -16.39
N GLY A 230 -4.58 19.80 -17.00
CA GLY A 230 -3.78 20.89 -16.43
C GLY A 230 -2.79 20.46 -15.33
N LEU A 231 -2.52 19.16 -15.17
CA LEU A 231 -1.60 18.62 -14.18
C LEU A 231 -0.45 17.85 -14.84
N TYR A 232 0.79 18.29 -14.60
CA TYR A 232 2.00 17.78 -15.24
C TYR A 232 2.91 17.00 -14.27
N LEU A 233 2.60 17.00 -12.97
CA LEU A 233 3.37 16.24 -11.96
C LEU A 233 3.47 14.75 -12.29
N GLY A 234 2.43 14.18 -12.91
CA GLY A 234 2.39 12.78 -13.32
C GLY A 234 3.30 12.41 -14.49
N MET A 235 4.00 13.38 -15.08
CA MET A 235 5.03 13.11 -16.10
C MET A 235 6.31 12.54 -15.50
N PHE A 236 6.52 12.74 -14.19
CA PHE A 236 7.66 12.18 -13.48
C PHE A 236 7.35 10.75 -13.03
N PRO A 237 8.28 9.80 -13.20
CA PRO A 237 8.10 8.46 -12.69
C PRO A 237 8.14 8.45 -11.16
N PHE A 238 7.32 7.58 -10.56
CA PHE A 238 7.46 7.19 -9.17
C PHE A 238 8.61 6.21 -9.02
N LYS A 239 9.39 6.35 -7.95
CA LYS A 239 10.40 5.38 -7.51
C LYS A 239 10.11 5.01 -6.06
N ASP A 240 10.32 3.73 -5.75
CA ASP A 240 10.27 3.23 -4.38
C ASP A 240 11.61 3.58 -3.68
N ASP A 241 11.80 4.89 -3.47
CA ASP A 241 12.91 5.49 -2.75
C ASP A 241 12.39 6.52 -1.73
N ASP A 242 13.27 7.08 -0.91
CA ASP A 242 12.92 8.05 0.15
C ASP A 242 12.16 9.31 -0.34
N PHE A 243 11.99 9.50 -1.64
CA PHE A 243 11.40 10.70 -2.24
C PHE A 243 10.15 10.44 -3.09
N GLY A 244 9.90 9.19 -3.50
CA GLY A 244 8.73 8.86 -4.32
C GLY A 244 8.81 9.41 -5.76
N TYR A 245 7.97 10.38 -6.08
CA TYR A 245 7.95 10.99 -7.41
C TYR A 245 9.18 11.86 -7.68
N GLY A 246 9.70 11.80 -8.91
CA GLY A 246 10.90 12.56 -9.31
C GLY A 246 10.83 14.08 -9.09
N TRP A 247 9.64 14.68 -9.17
CA TRP A 247 9.45 16.10 -8.93
C TRP A 247 9.72 16.53 -7.48
N VAL A 248 9.60 15.62 -6.50
CA VAL A 248 9.90 15.92 -5.09
C VAL A 248 11.35 16.37 -4.92
N LYS A 249 12.29 15.64 -5.52
CA LYS A 249 13.72 15.98 -5.47
C LYS A 249 14.00 17.32 -6.13
N GLN A 250 13.33 17.60 -7.25
CA GLN A 250 13.52 18.83 -7.98
C GLN A 250 13.05 20.03 -7.15
N ILE A 251 11.86 19.93 -6.53
CA ILE A 251 11.35 20.95 -5.62
C ILE A 251 12.30 21.15 -4.43
N ILE A 252 12.79 20.08 -3.80
CA ILE A 252 13.73 20.19 -2.67
C ILE A 252 15.01 20.89 -3.10
N TYR A 253 15.58 20.53 -4.25
CA TYR A 253 16.77 21.17 -4.78
C TYR A 253 16.55 22.66 -5.04
N GLU A 254 15.42 23.03 -5.66
CA GLU A 254 15.06 24.43 -5.93
C GLU A 254 14.95 25.27 -4.64
N HIS A 255 14.50 24.67 -3.53
CA HIS A 255 14.31 25.39 -2.26
C HIS A 255 15.55 25.40 -1.36
N THR A 256 16.43 24.40 -1.48
CA THR A 256 17.54 24.20 -0.54
C THR A 256 18.92 24.31 -1.17
N GLY A 257 19.01 24.28 -2.50
CA GLY A 257 20.27 24.17 -3.24
C GLY A 257 21.01 22.84 -3.06
N LYS A 258 20.47 21.90 -2.28
CA LYS A 258 21.12 20.64 -1.95
C LYS A 258 20.64 19.53 -2.88
N GLN A 259 21.59 18.88 -3.56
CA GLN A 259 21.28 17.64 -4.26
C GLN A 259 21.11 16.52 -3.23
N GLU A 260 19.86 16.19 -2.93
CA GLU A 260 19.54 15.07 -2.05
C GLU A 260 19.97 13.75 -2.71
N LYS A 261 20.92 13.05 -2.08
CA LYS A 261 21.31 11.71 -2.51
C LYS A 261 20.16 10.76 -2.18
N THR A 262 19.78 9.92 -3.15
CA THR A 262 18.89 8.80 -2.89
C THR A 262 19.60 7.79 -1.99
N ASN A 263 19.08 7.54 -0.80
CA ASN A 263 19.24 6.19 -0.26
C ASN A 263 18.32 5.34 -1.14
N ALA A 264 18.89 4.62 -2.09
CA ALA A 264 18.13 3.57 -2.73
C ALA A 264 17.64 2.67 -1.60
N ILE A 265 16.33 2.48 -1.45
CA ILE A 265 15.86 1.38 -0.60
C ILE A 265 16.51 0.15 -1.21
N LYS A 266 17.47 -0.44 -0.49
CA LYS A 266 18.14 -1.67 -0.91
C LYS A 266 17.14 -2.82 -0.74
N PHE A 267 16.03 -2.78 -1.48
CA PHE A 267 15.09 -3.90 -1.62
C PHE A 267 15.76 -5.14 -2.24
N ARG A 268 17.00 -5.00 -2.70
CA ARG A 268 17.86 -6.12 -3.06
C ARG A 268 19.17 -6.03 -2.29
N ASN A 269 19.16 -6.48 -1.04
CA ASN A 269 20.34 -7.19 -0.56
C ASN A 269 20.49 -8.42 -1.46
N LYS A 270 21.23 -8.24 -2.56
CA LYS A 270 21.60 -9.30 -3.49
C LYS A 270 22.13 -10.46 -2.64
N ILE A 271 21.66 -11.68 -2.91
CA ILE A 271 22.15 -12.87 -2.22
C ILE A 271 23.68 -12.82 -2.28
N PRO A 272 24.38 -12.78 -1.12
CA PRO A 272 25.83 -12.67 -1.11
C PRO A 272 26.45 -13.78 -1.95
N LYS A 273 27.51 -13.47 -2.71
CA LYS A 273 28.18 -14.45 -3.58
C LYS A 273 28.58 -15.71 -2.80
N LYS A 274 29.01 -15.53 -1.55
CA LYS A 274 29.36 -16.61 -0.62
C LYS A 274 28.15 -17.50 -0.29
N VAL A 275 27.00 -16.93 0.06
CA VAL A 275 25.75 -17.69 0.32
C VAL A 275 25.30 -18.47 -0.90
N ARG A 276 25.41 -17.89 -2.09
CA ARG A 276 25.13 -18.60 -3.36
C ARG A 276 26.06 -19.80 -3.53
N ILE A 277 27.37 -19.63 -3.34
CA ILE A 277 28.34 -20.74 -3.45
C ILE A 277 28.07 -21.81 -2.39
N ASP A 278 27.76 -21.38 -1.16
CA ASP A 278 27.53 -22.28 -0.04
C ASP A 278 26.25 -23.09 -0.19
N SER A 279 25.20 -22.57 -0.84
CA SER A 279 24.02 -23.37 -1.15
C SER A 279 24.31 -24.49 -2.14
N TRP A 280 25.14 -24.23 -3.16
CA TRP A 280 25.62 -25.30 -4.04
C TRP A 280 26.38 -26.37 -3.26
N ASN A 281 27.35 -25.94 -2.44
CA ASN A 281 28.18 -26.87 -1.67
C ASN A 281 27.38 -27.68 -0.65
N ARG A 282 26.35 -27.08 -0.03
CA ARG A 282 25.49 -27.75 0.96
C ARG A 282 24.54 -28.76 0.33
N TYR A 283 23.86 -28.41 -0.76
CA TYR A 283 22.76 -29.21 -1.30
C TYR A 283 23.16 -30.14 -2.45
N ILE A 284 24.24 -29.82 -3.15
CA ILE A 284 24.71 -30.60 -4.31
C ILE A 284 26.09 -31.20 -3.98
N GLY A 285 27.01 -30.36 -3.50
CA GLY A 285 28.39 -30.77 -3.20
C GLY A 285 29.39 -30.02 -4.07
N LYS A 286 30.53 -29.68 -3.46
CA LYS A 286 31.57 -28.85 -4.09
C LYS A 286 32.18 -29.48 -5.35
N GLU A 287 32.27 -30.82 -5.37
CA GLU A 287 32.92 -31.60 -6.44
C GLU A 287 32.00 -31.87 -7.64
N ILE A 288 30.71 -31.54 -7.56
CA ILE A 288 29.75 -31.74 -8.65
C ILE A 288 29.66 -30.46 -9.48
N GLY A 289 30.02 -30.56 -10.76
CA GLY A 289 30.04 -29.42 -11.69
C GLY A 289 28.68 -29.06 -12.30
N ALA A 290 27.83 -30.06 -12.55
CA ALA A 290 26.51 -29.89 -13.15
C ALA A 290 25.50 -30.93 -12.63
N ILE A 291 24.23 -30.56 -12.59
CA ILE A 291 23.16 -31.37 -12.03
C ILE A 291 21.80 -30.95 -12.60
N ARG A 292 20.78 -31.80 -12.57
CA ARG A 292 19.41 -31.38 -12.93
C ARG A 292 18.75 -30.58 -11.81
N CYS A 293 18.02 -29.53 -12.18
CA CYS A 293 17.25 -28.68 -11.28
C CYS A 293 16.31 -29.51 -10.39
N ILE A 294 16.29 -29.25 -9.08
CA ILE A 294 15.48 -30.03 -8.13
C ILE A 294 13.97 -29.84 -8.31
N CYS A 295 13.52 -28.69 -8.85
CA CYS A 295 12.10 -28.44 -9.08
C CYS A 295 11.57 -29.20 -10.30
N CYS A 296 12.09 -28.90 -11.49
CA CYS A 296 11.58 -29.50 -12.73
C CYS A 296 12.24 -30.85 -13.07
N ARG A 297 13.45 -31.12 -12.59
CA ARG A 297 14.29 -32.26 -12.97
C ARG A 297 14.54 -32.42 -14.47
N THR A 298 14.31 -31.38 -15.27
CA THR A 298 14.54 -31.39 -16.72
C THR A 298 15.73 -30.52 -17.10
N THR A 299 15.78 -29.30 -16.59
CA THR A 299 16.84 -28.33 -16.90
C THR A 299 18.11 -28.63 -16.11
N GLU A 300 19.24 -28.78 -16.80
CA GLU A 300 20.55 -28.84 -16.15
C GLU A 300 20.96 -27.45 -15.63
N ILE A 301 21.56 -27.44 -14.45
CA ILE A 301 22.18 -26.28 -13.82
C ILE A 301 23.63 -26.63 -13.49
N ALA A 302 24.52 -25.66 -13.63
CA ALA A 302 25.95 -25.84 -13.35
C ALA A 302 26.39 -24.94 -12.20
N GLN A 303 27.49 -25.28 -11.54
CA GLN A 303 28.03 -24.50 -10.41
C GLN A 303 28.28 -23.03 -10.79
N LEU A 304 28.67 -22.79 -12.05
CA LEU A 304 28.86 -21.44 -12.60
C LEU A 304 27.54 -20.82 -13.10
N ASN A 305 26.55 -21.64 -13.46
CA ASN A 305 25.31 -21.22 -14.10
C ASN A 305 24.07 -21.87 -13.43
N PHE A 306 23.62 -21.27 -12.34
CA PHE A 306 22.39 -21.61 -11.63
C PHE A 306 21.77 -20.37 -10.98
N HIS A 307 20.48 -20.45 -10.66
CA HIS A 307 19.78 -19.45 -9.87
C HIS A 307 19.71 -19.86 -8.40
N ALA A 308 20.04 -18.93 -7.51
CA ALA A 308 19.85 -19.07 -6.07
C ALA A 308 18.41 -18.69 -5.72
N GLY A 309 17.51 -19.68 -5.72
CA GLY A 309 16.09 -19.47 -5.43
C GLY A 309 15.78 -19.48 -3.94
N HIS A 310 14.89 -18.59 -3.50
CA HIS A 310 14.42 -18.55 -2.12
C HIS A 310 13.32 -19.58 -1.87
N ILE A 311 13.41 -20.36 -0.78
CA ILE A 311 12.32 -21.28 -0.37
C ILE A 311 11.12 -20.46 0.13
N LEU A 312 11.34 -19.58 1.11
CA LEU A 312 10.42 -18.52 1.49
C LEU A 312 10.87 -17.23 0.79
N ALA A 313 10.00 -16.68 -0.07
CA ALA A 313 10.28 -15.47 -0.82
C ALA A 313 10.67 -14.29 0.10
N LYS A 314 11.59 -13.43 -0.38
CA LYS A 314 12.06 -12.28 0.39
C LYS A 314 10.94 -11.30 0.75
N SER A 315 9.98 -11.09 -0.17
CA SER A 315 8.78 -10.28 0.05
C SER A 315 7.86 -10.79 1.17
N LYS A 316 8.05 -12.05 1.59
CA LYS A 316 7.32 -12.70 2.69
C LYS A 316 8.21 -12.94 3.92
N GLY A 317 9.35 -12.25 4.01
CA GLY A 317 10.27 -12.33 5.16
C GLY A 317 11.42 -13.33 5.00
N GLY A 318 11.60 -13.95 3.84
CA GLY A 318 12.71 -14.87 3.58
C GLY A 318 14.10 -14.33 3.92
N SER A 319 14.93 -15.14 4.56
CA SER A 319 16.32 -14.78 4.89
C SER A 319 17.28 -15.09 3.73
N ASN A 320 18.45 -14.44 3.70
CA ASN A 320 19.55 -14.78 2.78
C ASN A 320 20.52 -15.76 3.45
N THR A 321 19.97 -16.80 4.08
CA THR A 321 20.74 -17.87 4.72
C THR A 321 20.84 -19.05 3.76
N VAL A 322 21.87 -19.88 3.93
CA VAL A 322 22.03 -21.08 3.10
C VAL A 322 20.80 -21.98 3.20
N ASP A 323 20.15 -22.04 4.37
CA ASP A 323 18.95 -22.86 4.60
C ASP A 323 17.71 -22.42 3.80
N ASN A 324 17.64 -21.13 3.44
CA ASN A 324 16.52 -20.57 2.68
C ASN A 324 16.85 -20.42 1.17
N ILE A 325 18.04 -20.79 0.72
CA ILE A 325 18.50 -20.62 -0.66
C ILE A 325 18.83 -21.97 -1.30
N ILE A 326 18.15 -22.31 -2.40
CA ILE A 326 18.34 -23.58 -3.11
C ILE A 326 18.81 -23.34 -4.57
N PRO A 327 19.79 -24.12 -5.08
CA PRO A 327 20.17 -24.09 -6.49
C PRO A 327 19.07 -24.61 -7.43
N ILE A 328 18.54 -23.74 -8.30
CA ILE A 328 17.49 -24.09 -9.27
C ILE A 328 17.76 -23.46 -10.64
N CYS A 329 16.99 -23.84 -11.66
CA CYS A 329 17.08 -23.21 -12.98
C CYS A 329 16.37 -21.85 -13.01
N SER A 330 16.75 -21.01 -13.97
CA SER A 330 16.19 -19.67 -14.14
C SER A 330 14.68 -19.68 -14.37
N LEU A 331 14.18 -20.62 -15.17
CA LEU A 331 12.76 -20.76 -15.51
C LEU A 331 11.90 -21.09 -14.29
N CYS A 332 12.28 -22.09 -13.49
CA CYS A 332 11.57 -22.41 -12.25
C CYS A 332 11.61 -21.23 -11.27
N ASN A 333 12.75 -20.56 -11.16
CA ASN A 333 12.89 -19.40 -10.27
C ASN A 333 11.98 -18.24 -10.70
N SER A 334 11.86 -17.96 -12.01
CA SER A 334 10.98 -16.90 -12.50
C SER A 334 9.49 -17.24 -12.41
N SER A 335 9.11 -18.49 -12.66
CA SER A 335 7.70 -18.92 -12.63
C SER A 335 7.11 -19.00 -11.23
N MET A 336 7.96 -19.02 -10.20
CA MET A 336 7.57 -19.12 -8.80
C MET A 336 7.03 -17.80 -8.22
N ASN A 337 7.46 -16.64 -8.73
CA ASN A 337 7.15 -15.31 -8.20
C ASN A 337 7.47 -15.17 -6.70
N ASP A 338 6.47 -14.88 -5.86
CA ASP A 338 6.59 -14.71 -4.41
C ASP A 338 5.97 -15.88 -3.60
N ARG A 339 5.60 -16.97 -4.29
CA ARG A 339 5.07 -18.18 -3.66
C ARG A 339 6.17 -18.94 -2.91
N HIS A 340 5.77 -19.70 -1.90
CA HIS A 340 6.69 -20.60 -1.21
C HIS A 340 7.09 -21.75 -2.16
N MET A 341 8.37 -22.11 -2.19
CA MET A 341 8.89 -23.11 -3.14
C MET A 341 8.25 -24.50 -2.97
N ASP A 342 7.89 -24.86 -1.73
CA ASP A 342 7.14 -26.07 -1.41
C ASP A 342 5.80 -26.14 -2.15
N GLU A 343 5.04 -25.04 -2.13
CA GLU A 343 3.74 -24.93 -2.80
C GLU A 343 3.91 -25.04 -4.32
N PHE A 344 4.92 -24.35 -4.86
CA PHE A 344 5.22 -24.38 -6.28
C PHE A 344 5.55 -25.78 -6.79
N VAL A 345 6.38 -26.54 -6.06
CA VAL A 345 6.74 -27.91 -6.45
C VAL A 345 5.55 -28.86 -6.30
N LYS A 346 4.76 -28.75 -5.23
CA LYS A 346 3.53 -29.56 -5.06
C LYS A 346 2.55 -29.37 -6.20
N GLU A 347 2.34 -28.13 -6.61
CA GLU A 347 1.32 -27.75 -7.59
C GLU A 347 1.77 -28.08 -9.02
N HIS A 348 3.02 -27.77 -9.40
CA HIS A 348 3.49 -27.84 -10.79
C HIS A 348 4.37 -29.05 -11.09
N TYR A 349 4.97 -29.67 -10.08
CA TYR A 349 5.85 -30.84 -10.22
C TYR A 349 5.62 -31.88 -9.11
N PRO A 350 4.38 -32.35 -8.87
CA PRO A 350 4.03 -33.24 -7.76
C PRO A 350 4.87 -34.53 -7.72
N GLN A 351 5.24 -35.07 -8.88
CA GLN A 351 6.10 -36.25 -9.02
C GLN A 351 7.53 -36.02 -8.50
N ASN A 352 7.97 -34.78 -8.40
CA ASN A 352 9.30 -34.40 -7.90
C ASN A 352 9.27 -34.01 -6.41
N TYR A 353 8.08 -33.92 -5.81
CA TYR A 353 7.89 -33.35 -4.49
C TYR A 353 8.68 -34.07 -3.38
N GLY A 354 8.68 -35.40 -3.39
CA GLY A 354 9.44 -36.20 -2.42
C GLY A 354 10.94 -35.91 -2.47
N ASN A 355 11.51 -35.80 -3.68
CA ASN A 355 12.92 -35.45 -3.86
C ASN A 355 13.22 -34.03 -3.39
N PHE A 356 12.30 -33.09 -3.68
CA PHE A 356 12.43 -31.71 -3.23
C PHE A 356 12.49 -31.63 -1.70
N ILE A 357 11.54 -32.24 -0.99
CA ILE A 357 11.52 -32.25 0.49
C ILE A 357 12.79 -32.87 1.06
N ASN A 358 13.27 -33.96 0.47
CA ASN A 358 14.48 -34.63 0.91
C ASN A 358 15.78 -33.95 0.43
N ARG A 359 15.68 -32.84 -0.31
CA ARG A 359 16.82 -32.12 -0.93
C ARG A 359 17.69 -33.02 -1.80
N GLN A 360 17.08 -34.01 -2.44
CA GLN A 360 17.77 -34.99 -3.28
C GLN A 360 17.89 -34.50 -4.71
N TYR A 361 19.10 -34.04 -5.05
CA TYR A 361 19.48 -33.79 -6.44
C TYR A 361 19.91 -35.09 -7.12
N VAL A 362 19.64 -35.20 -8.42
CA VAL A 362 19.90 -36.42 -9.18
C VAL A 362 21.18 -36.28 -9.96
N ILE A 363 22.19 -37.02 -9.52
CA ILE A 363 23.51 -37.10 -10.15
C ILE A 363 23.35 -37.84 -11.48
N ASN A 364 23.81 -37.23 -12.57
CA ASN A 364 24.01 -37.95 -13.82
C ASN A 364 25.23 -38.86 -13.62
N ILE A 365 25.01 -40.09 -13.15
CA ILE A 365 26.04 -41.12 -13.21
C ILE A 365 25.95 -41.72 -14.61
N GLU A 366 26.65 -41.12 -15.57
CA GLU A 366 27.00 -41.87 -16.78
C GLU A 366 28.06 -42.89 -16.36
N ASN A 367 27.65 -44.16 -16.31
CA ASN A 367 28.56 -45.28 -16.15
C ASN A 367 29.48 -45.34 -17.37
N ASN A 368 30.61 -44.63 -17.34
CA ASN A 368 31.76 -44.94 -18.18
C ASN A 368 32.42 -46.21 -17.62
N THR A 369 31.82 -47.37 -17.93
CA THR A 369 32.58 -48.62 -17.97
C THR A 369 33.58 -48.51 -19.11
N PHE A 370 34.82 -48.19 -18.77
CA PHE A 370 35.95 -48.39 -19.67
C PHE A 370 36.07 -49.90 -19.97
N GLY A 371 35.78 -50.26 -21.22
CA GLY A 371 36.18 -51.51 -21.85
C GLY A 371 37.31 -51.23 -22.84
#